data_AF-A0A8J7T4D5-F1
#
_entry.id   AF-A0A8J7T4D5-F1
#
_cell.length_a   1.000
_cell.length_b   1.000
_cell.length_c   1.000
_cell.angle_alpha   90.00
_cell.angle_beta   90.00
_cell.angle_gamma   90.00
#
_symmetry.space_group_name_H-M   'P 1'
#
loop_
_entity.id
_entity.type
_entity.pdbx_description
1 polymer ?
#
loop_
_entity_poly.entity_id
_entity_poly.type
_entity_poly.pdbx_seq_one_letter_code
_entity_poly.pdbx_strand_id
1 'polypeptide(L)' 'MTGTPRRRTDAARMKAKARRVYPHDPSARNANHLAACSCPMCGNPRRHADEPTLQERRADAALRHPD' A
#
# COMPACT_ATOMS: atom_id res chain seq x y z
N MET A 1 -21.19 7.11 3.33
CA MET A 1 -19.99 6.64 2.59
C MET A 1 -19.62 5.22 3.05
N THR A 2 -20.26 4.19 2.49
CA THR A 2 -19.92 2.79 2.80
C THR A 2 -18.79 2.33 1.89
N GLY A 3 -17.54 2.43 2.35
CA GLY A 3 -16.41 1.82 1.65
C GLY A 3 -16.69 0.33 1.40
N THR A 4 -16.47 -0.12 0.17
CA THR A 4 -16.64 -1.50 -0.30
C THR A 4 -16.08 -2.52 0.71
N PRO A 5 -16.66 -3.72 0.87
CA PRO A 5 -16.20 -4.74 1.82
C PRO A 5 -14.67 -4.95 1.82
N ARG A 6 -14.07 -4.97 0.62
CA ARG A 6 -12.62 -5.07 0.39
C ARG A 6 -11.80 -3.94 1.03
N ARG A 7 -12.29 -2.69 0.98
CA ARG A 7 -11.63 -1.56 1.64
C ARG A 7 -11.63 -1.69 3.16
N ARG A 8 -12.68 -2.30 3.75
CA ARG A 8 -12.75 -2.52 5.20
C ARG A 8 -11.76 -3.60 5.64
N THR A 9 -11.67 -4.70 4.88
CA THR A 9 -10.69 -5.77 5.16
C THR A 9 -9.26 -5.28 4.98
N ASP A 10 -8.99 -4.47 3.95
CA ASP A 10 -7.67 -3.87 3.73
C ASP A 10 -7.29 -2.89 4.85
N ALA A 11 -8.23 -2.05 5.31
CA ALA A 11 -8.00 -1.15 6.43
C ALA A 11 -7.69 -1.93 7.73
N ALA A 12 -8.39 -3.02 8.00
CA ALA A 12 -8.12 -3.88 9.15
C ALA A 12 -6.73 -4.51 9.07
N ARG A 13 -6.36 -5.05 7.90
CA ARG A 13 -5.03 -5.62 7.63
C ARG A 13 -3.92 -4.60 7.86
N MET A 14 -4.08 -3.38 7.34
CA MET A 14 -3.07 -2.33 7.48
C MET A 14 -2.95 -1.81 8.92
N LYS A 15 -4.06 -1.71 9.66
CA LYS A 15 -4.04 -1.38 11.11
C LYS A 15 -3.34 -2.47 11.93
N ALA A 16 -3.56 -3.74 11.60
CA ALA A 16 -2.86 -4.85 12.26
C ALA A 16 -1.34 -4.80 12.01
N LYS A 17 -0.93 -4.51 10.77
CA LYS A 17 0.48 -4.27 10.43
C LYS A 17 1.06 -3.09 11.21
N ALA A 18 0.30 -2.00 11.35
CA ALA A 18 0.74 -0.79 12.06
C ALA A 18 1.11 -1.09 13.51
N ARG A 19 0.23 -1.81 14.21
CA ARG A 19 0.44 -2.18 15.61
C ARG A 19 1.61 -3.14 15.81
N ARG A 20 1.90 -4.00 14.84
CA ARG A 20 3.08 -4.87 14.88
C ARG A 20 4.39 -4.08 14.71
N VAL A 21 4.40 -3.10 13.80
CA VAL A 21 5.59 -2.29 13.51
C VAL A 21 5.80 -1.20 14.57
N TYR A 22 4.73 -0.56 15.02
CA TYR A 22 4.72 0.51 16.02
C TYR A 22 3.84 0.11 17.22
N PRO A 23 4.30 -0.81 18.08
CA PRO A 23 3.51 -1.30 19.21
C PRO A 23 3.21 -0.22 20.25
N HIS A 24 4.02 0.84 20.31
CA HIS A 24 3.79 2.01 21.13
C HIS A 24 2.67 2.93 20.61
N ASP A 25 2.17 2.72 19.38
CA ASP A 25 1.04 3.46 18.81
C ASP A 25 -0.19 2.54 18.63
N PRO A 26 -0.94 2.24 19.72
CA PRO A 26 -2.10 1.34 19.66
C PRO A 26 -3.22 1.87 18.74
N SER A 27 -3.24 3.19 18.54
CA SER A 27 -4.16 3.89 17.65
C SER A 27 -3.89 3.65 16.16
N ALA A 28 -2.76 3.04 15.79
CA ALA A 28 -2.39 2.71 14.43
C ALA A 28 -2.49 3.91 13.46
N ARG A 29 -2.08 5.10 13.89
CA ARG A 29 -2.18 6.35 13.10
C ARG A 29 -1.49 6.24 11.76
N ASN A 30 -0.40 5.48 11.72
CA ASN A 30 0.40 5.28 10.52
C ASN A 30 -0.12 4.15 9.61
N ALA A 31 -1.27 3.53 9.87
CA ALA A 31 -1.76 2.37 9.10
C ALA A 31 -1.78 2.60 7.57
N ASN A 32 -2.14 3.79 7.13
CA ASN A 32 -2.17 4.15 5.71
C ASN A 32 -0.79 4.56 5.14
N HIS A 33 0.19 4.80 6.00
CA HIS A 33 1.52 5.30 5.66
C HIS A 33 2.63 4.25 5.89
N LEU A 34 2.27 3.01 6.24
CA LEU A 34 3.22 1.88 6.36
C LEU A 34 3.73 1.37 5.02
N ALA A 35 3.14 1.83 3.92
CA ALA A 35 3.65 1.55 2.58
C ALA A 35 4.87 2.43 2.34
N ALA A 36 6.00 2.08 2.96
CA ALA A 36 7.29 2.60 2.55
C ALA A 36 7.77 1.75 1.38
N CYS A 37 7.77 2.33 0.19
CA CYS A 37 8.80 1.98 -0.78
C CYS A 37 9.93 2.99 -0.57
N SER A 38 10.85 2.65 0.34
CA SER A 38 11.90 3.53 0.85
C SER A 38 13.18 3.54 0.02
N CYS A 39 13.23 2.80 -1.08
CA CYS A 39 14.46 2.66 -1.86
C CYS A 39 14.56 3.77 -2.91
N PRO A 40 15.73 4.37 -3.20
CA PRO A 40 15.93 5.21 -4.39
C PRO A 40 15.61 4.47 -5.71
N MET A 41 15.79 3.15 -5.71
CA MET A 41 15.52 2.24 -6.83
C MET A 41 14.04 1.78 -6.90
N CYS A 42 13.30 1.86 -5.80
CA CYS A 42 11.88 1.44 -5.73
C CYS A 42 10.94 2.62 -5.42
N GLY A 43 11.50 3.81 -5.20
CA GLY A 43 10.86 5.00 -4.68
C GLY A 43 9.72 5.38 -5.57
N ASN A 44 8.58 5.68 -4.94
CA ASN A 44 7.32 5.98 -5.62
C ASN A 44 7.58 6.73 -6.94
N PRO A 45 7.58 6.04 -8.10
CA PRO A 45 8.05 6.63 -9.35
C PRO A 45 7.22 7.85 -9.73
N ARG A 46 5.95 7.85 -9.34
CA ARG A 46 5.03 8.98 -9.44
C ARG A 46 5.51 10.25 -8.71
N ARG A 47 6.29 10.12 -7.64
CA ARG A 47 6.81 11.26 -6.87
C ARG A 47 7.99 11.95 -7.54
N HIS A 48 8.76 11.24 -8.37
CA HIS A 48 10.03 11.73 -8.92
C HIS A 48 10.03 11.86 -10.44
N ALA A 49 9.26 11.03 -11.15
CA ALA A 49 9.29 10.91 -12.61
C ALA A 49 7.88 10.83 -13.24
N ASP A 50 6.81 11.01 -12.45
CA ASP A 50 5.41 10.82 -12.87
C ASP A 50 5.11 9.45 -13.52
N GLU A 51 5.92 8.44 -13.19
CA GLU A 51 5.81 7.10 -13.75
C GLU A 51 4.86 6.18 -12.94
N PRO A 52 4.27 5.15 -13.58
CA PRO A 52 3.52 4.11 -12.88
C PRO A 52 4.37 3.41 -11.82
N THR A 53 3.77 3.20 -10.64
CA THR A 53 4.39 2.50 -9.52
C THR A 53 4.63 1.01 -9.83
N LEU A 54 5.55 0.38 -9.11
CA LEU A 54 5.85 -1.04 -9.31
C LEU A 54 4.62 -1.94 -9.12
N GLN A 55 3.70 -1.58 -8.23
CA GLN A 55 2.46 -2.32 -8.02
C GLN A 55 1.48 -2.14 -9.18
N GLU A 56 1.39 -0.94 -9.75
CA GLU A 56 0.59 -0.68 -10.95
C GLU A 56 1.15 -1.43 -12.16
N ARG A 57 2.48 -1.44 -12.34
CA ARG A 57 3.14 -2.25 -13.38
C ARG A 57 2.86 -3.75 -13.21
N ARG A 58 2.90 -4.27 -11.98
CA ARG A 58 2.56 -5.68 -11.69
C ARG A 58 1.09 -6.00 -11.94
N ALA A 59 0.18 -5.10 -11.54
CA ALA A 59 -1.25 -5.27 -11.78
C ALA A 59 -1.56 -5.23 -13.29
N ASP A 60 -0.93 -4.32 -14.01
CA ASP A 60 -1.06 -4.18 -15.46
C ASP A 60 -0.47 -5.41 -16.19
N ALA A 61 0.68 -5.92 -15.76
CA ALA A 61 1.22 -7.19 -16.28
C ALA A 61 0.26 -8.37 -16.06
N ALA A 62 -0.37 -8.46 -14.88
CA ALA A 62 -1.37 -9.48 -14.59
C ALA A 62 -2.67 -9.31 -15.39
N LEU A 63 -3.02 -8.09 -15.83
CA LEU A 63 -4.15 -7.84 -16.72
C LEU A 63 -3.84 -8.17 -18.19
N ARG A 64 -2.58 -8.00 -18.62
CA ARG A 64 -2.12 -8.29 -19.99
C ARG A 64 -1.88 -9.78 -20.23
N HIS A 65 -1.57 -10.53 -19.18
CA HIS A 65 -1.43 -11.98 -19.19
C HIS A 65 -2.45 -12.62 -18.24
N PRO A 66 -3.73 -12.66 -18.62
CA PRO A 66 -4.69 -13.47 -17.90
C PRO A 66 -4.33 -14.94 -18.18
N ASP A 67 -3.86 -15.65 -17.17
CA ASP A 67 -3.82 -17.12 -17.20
C ASP A 67 -5.22 -17.71 -17.43
#